data_AF-A0A1U7N9V0-F1
#
_entry.id   AF-A0A1U7N9V0-F1
#
_cell.length_a   1.000
_cell.length_b   1.000
_cell.length_c   1.000
_cell.angle_alpha   90.00
_cell.angle_beta   90.00
_cell.angle_gamma   90.00
#
_symmetry.space_group_name_H-M   'P 1'
#
loop_
_entity.id
_entity.type
_entity.pdbx_description
1 polymer ?
#
loop_
_entity_poly.entity_id
_entity_poly.type
_entity_poly.pdbx_seq_one_letter_code
_entity_poly.pdbx_strand_id
1 'polypeptide(L)'
;MSYHNSNLQDDSSSNSLIDIDTDDPFEQNRYFILELASPDFAFAHDLYPIVLNKVTSATDKDVVKDKDGTKVKDKDGKDIKIKSLTVYPPYTPQVKAISLDYTASEEIDLQASQSEQEPSKIFQLNPFGYADIQTLNQDNQYYLLPNYQEQGTLYIGIRNLQPPQNISILFQMIPGSGNGELIPPQIHWSYLSGNSWQKFQDTEMLSDSTNGLVDSGIIRLSIPDKATSQHNLLPSGLHWLRATVTENAAAIPDTLDIKTQAVRATFVNQGNAADHLSKPLAANSIQGFVTRDPAINTVQQPYSSFGGKPKEDNRAFTMRVSERLRHKQRAITAWDYERLVLEHFPQIYKVKCITTVTLATTILVMPR
;
A
#
# COMPACT_ATOMS: atom_id res chain seq x y z
N MET A 1 -20.07 30.31 -22.38
CA MET A 1 -19.31 29.08 -22.65
C MET A 1 -19.88 28.01 -21.76
N SER A 2 -20.66 27.11 -22.34
CA SER A 2 -21.12 25.88 -21.70
C SER A 2 -19.98 24.87 -21.78
N TYR A 3 -19.64 24.26 -20.64
CA TYR A 3 -18.81 23.07 -20.63
C TYR A 3 -19.67 21.94 -21.24
N HIS A 4 -19.27 21.49 -22.41
CA HIS A 4 -19.78 20.25 -22.99
C HIS A 4 -18.59 19.34 -23.12
N ASN A 5 -18.61 18.24 -22.36
CA ASN A 5 -17.78 17.10 -22.66
C ASN A 5 -18.36 16.44 -23.92
N SER A 6 -18.09 17.06 -25.06
CA SER A 6 -18.52 16.54 -26.34
C SER A 6 -17.53 15.47 -26.76
N ASN A 7 -17.90 14.21 -26.54
CA ASN A 7 -17.47 13.12 -27.42
C ASN A 7 -17.95 13.44 -28.84
N LEU A 8 -17.17 14.27 -29.55
CA LEU A 8 -17.32 14.46 -30.98
C LEU A 8 -16.59 13.30 -31.64
N GLN A 9 -17.34 12.25 -31.96
CA GLN A 9 -17.06 11.51 -33.19
C GLN A 9 -17.19 12.52 -34.32
N ASP A 10 -16.09 12.83 -35.00
CA ASP A 10 -16.22 13.32 -36.36
C ASP A 10 -15.09 12.89 -37.28
N ASP A 11 -15.52 12.70 -38.52
CA ASP A 11 -14.80 12.20 -39.67
C ASP A 11 -13.50 12.98 -39.95
N SER A 12 -12.48 12.21 -40.31
CA SER A 12 -11.34 12.59 -41.15
C SER A 12 -10.77 14.02 -41.02
N SER A 13 -9.78 14.20 -40.15
CA SER A 13 -8.44 14.68 -40.55
C SER A 13 -7.55 14.86 -39.31
N SER A 14 -6.31 14.40 -39.45
CA SER A 14 -5.20 14.42 -38.51
C SER A 14 -5.28 15.45 -37.36
N ASN A 15 -5.83 15.02 -36.23
CA ASN A 15 -5.53 15.59 -34.92
C ASN A 15 -5.22 14.42 -33.99
N SER A 16 -4.01 14.41 -33.45
CA SER A 16 -3.64 13.53 -32.35
C SER A 16 -4.48 13.93 -31.13
N LEU A 17 -5.64 13.29 -30.98
CA LEU A 17 -6.35 13.24 -29.71
C LEU A 17 -5.35 12.65 -28.70
N ILE A 18 -4.82 13.49 -27.83
CA ILE A 18 -4.13 13.02 -26.64
C ILE A 18 -5.27 12.45 -25.79
N ASP A 19 -5.38 11.13 -25.75
CA ASP A 19 -6.23 10.42 -24.81
C ASP A 19 -5.62 10.69 -23.42
N ILE A 20 -6.22 11.61 -22.66
CA ILE A 20 -5.74 12.03 -21.33
C ILE A 20 -6.61 11.47 -20.21
N ASP A 21 -7.36 10.40 -20.47
CA ASP A 21 -8.18 9.76 -19.44
C ASP A 21 -7.30 8.88 -18.55
N THR A 22 -6.47 9.56 -17.74
CA THR A 22 -5.70 8.96 -16.66
C THR A 22 -6.45 9.24 -15.35
N ASP A 23 -6.84 8.17 -14.67
CA ASP A 23 -7.40 8.22 -13.31
C ASP A 23 -6.33 8.65 -12.27
N ASP A 24 -5.07 8.87 -12.69
CA ASP A 24 -4.01 9.38 -11.83
C ASP A 24 -4.22 10.89 -11.55
N PRO A 25 -4.51 11.29 -10.30
CA PRO A 25 -4.70 12.70 -9.94
C PRO A 25 -3.45 13.56 -10.17
N PHE A 26 -2.28 12.94 -10.35
CA PHE A 26 -1.00 13.65 -10.56
C PHE A 26 -0.67 13.89 -12.04
N GLU A 27 -1.41 13.30 -12.99
CA GLU A 27 -1.14 13.41 -14.43
C GLU A 27 -2.16 14.29 -15.17
N GLN A 28 -2.66 15.37 -14.55
CA GLN A 28 -3.60 16.28 -15.20
C GLN A 28 -2.92 17.44 -15.94
N ASN A 29 -2.97 17.42 -17.27
CA ASN A 29 -2.60 18.56 -18.12
C ASN A 29 -3.76 19.58 -18.19
N ARG A 30 -3.55 20.79 -17.64
CA ARG A 30 -4.55 21.88 -17.66
C ARG A 30 -4.08 23.02 -18.55
N TYR A 31 -4.55 23.08 -19.80
CA TYR A 31 -4.26 24.17 -20.73
C TYR A 31 -5.55 24.75 -21.33
N PHE A 32 -5.52 26.05 -21.64
CA PHE A 32 -6.54 26.70 -22.45
C PHE A 32 -6.04 26.81 -23.89
N ILE A 33 -6.78 26.27 -24.85
CA ILE A 33 -6.54 26.53 -26.28
C ILE A 33 -7.46 27.66 -26.71
N LEU A 34 -6.86 28.73 -27.23
CA LEU A 34 -7.57 29.83 -27.87
C LEU A 34 -7.33 29.73 -29.36
N GLU A 35 -8.36 29.36 -30.10
CA GLU A 35 -8.29 29.22 -31.56
C GLU A 35 -9.14 30.30 -32.24
N LEU A 36 -8.58 30.94 -33.27
CA LEU A 36 -9.32 31.86 -34.12
C LEU A 36 -10.09 31.07 -35.17
N ALA A 37 -11.30 30.61 -34.82
CA ALA A 37 -12.09 29.70 -35.65
C ALA A 37 -12.67 30.33 -36.92
N SER A 38 -12.71 31.66 -37.05
CA SER A 38 -13.25 32.30 -38.26
C SER A 38 -12.79 33.76 -38.40
N PRO A 39 -12.79 34.29 -39.64
CA PRO A 39 -13.00 33.59 -40.91
C PRO A 39 -11.77 32.80 -41.39
N ASP A 40 -11.98 31.74 -42.19
CA ASP A 40 -10.94 30.80 -42.69
C ASP A 40 -9.73 31.47 -43.37
N PHE A 41 -9.88 32.73 -43.81
CA PHE A 41 -8.84 33.54 -44.46
C PHE A 41 -8.60 34.89 -43.77
N ALA A 42 -8.85 34.99 -42.46
CA ALA A 42 -8.89 36.25 -41.69
C ALA A 42 -7.75 37.24 -41.98
N PHE A 43 -6.55 36.71 -42.23
CA PHE A 43 -5.34 37.52 -42.44
C PHE A 43 -4.74 37.36 -43.84
N ALA A 44 -5.41 36.61 -44.72
CA ALA A 44 -5.07 36.39 -46.11
C ALA A 44 -3.63 35.90 -46.39
N HIS A 45 -2.91 35.36 -45.39
CA HIS A 45 -1.54 34.88 -45.53
C HIS A 45 -1.42 33.76 -46.57
N ASP A 46 -2.37 32.81 -46.56
CA ASP A 46 -2.38 31.70 -47.52
C ASP A 46 -2.90 32.11 -48.91
N LEU A 47 -3.83 33.08 -48.96
CA LEU A 47 -4.41 33.55 -50.22
C LEU A 47 -3.52 34.55 -50.96
N TYR A 48 -2.72 35.33 -50.25
CA TYR A 48 -1.88 36.37 -50.82
C TYR A 48 -0.96 35.89 -51.95
N PRO A 49 -0.13 34.83 -51.78
CA PRO A 49 0.72 34.34 -52.87
C PRO A 49 -0.09 33.82 -54.07
N ILE A 50 -1.26 33.21 -53.84
CA ILE A 50 -2.13 32.69 -54.90
C ILE A 50 -2.72 33.84 -55.72
N VAL A 51 -3.27 34.85 -55.06
CA VAL A 51 -3.86 36.03 -55.70
C VAL A 51 -2.77 36.85 -56.39
N LEU A 52 -1.62 37.05 -55.76
CA LEU A 52 -0.50 37.77 -56.34
C LEU A 52 0.01 37.10 -57.61
N ASN A 53 0.23 35.77 -57.59
CA ASN A 53 0.66 35.02 -58.77
C ASN A 53 -0.38 35.07 -59.90
N LYS A 54 -1.67 35.02 -59.56
CA LYS A 54 -2.76 35.12 -60.54
C LYS A 54 -2.82 36.50 -61.19
N VAL A 55 -2.58 37.57 -60.42
CA VAL A 55 -2.56 38.94 -60.94
C VAL A 55 -1.30 39.23 -61.76
N THR A 56 -0.13 38.76 -61.34
CA THR A 56 1.14 38.97 -62.06
C THR A 56 1.23 38.15 -63.35
N SER A 57 0.62 36.96 -63.38
CA SER A 57 0.58 36.08 -64.57
C SER A 57 -0.58 36.40 -65.52
N ALA A 58 -1.48 37.33 -65.15
CA ALA A 58 -2.61 37.70 -65.98
C ALA A 58 -2.20 38.49 -67.23
N THR A 59 -2.82 38.17 -68.35
CA THR A 59 -2.65 38.87 -69.63
C THR A 59 -3.73 39.93 -69.84
N ASP A 60 -3.57 40.80 -70.82
CA ASP A 60 -4.54 41.86 -71.15
C ASP A 60 -5.94 41.36 -71.56
N LYS A 61 -6.07 40.04 -71.77
CA LYS A 61 -7.33 39.35 -72.11
C LYS A 61 -8.07 38.81 -70.89
N ASP A 62 -7.42 38.76 -69.73
CA ASP A 62 -7.98 38.20 -68.51
C ASP A 62 -8.76 39.26 -67.72
N VAL A 63 -10.08 39.06 -67.65
CA VAL A 63 -11.06 39.98 -67.06
C VAL A 63 -11.68 39.34 -65.83
N VAL A 64 -11.95 40.14 -64.79
CA VAL A 64 -12.64 39.69 -63.57
C VAL A 64 -14.04 39.20 -63.91
N LYS A 65 -14.42 38.04 -63.36
CA LYS A 65 -15.76 37.45 -63.49
C LYS A 65 -16.41 37.29 -62.12
N ASP A 66 -17.72 37.45 -62.06
CA ASP A 66 -18.51 37.18 -60.85
C ASP A 66 -18.69 35.67 -60.61
N LYS A 67 -19.44 35.31 -59.55
CA LYS A 67 -19.70 33.92 -59.17
C LYS A 67 -20.47 33.13 -60.24
N ASP A 68 -21.18 33.82 -61.13
CA ASP A 68 -21.97 33.24 -62.22
C ASP A 68 -21.22 33.25 -63.57
N GLY A 69 -19.95 33.69 -63.58
CA GLY A 69 -19.09 33.73 -64.75
C GLY A 69 -19.25 34.96 -65.64
N THR A 70 -20.06 35.93 -65.23
CA THR A 70 -20.31 37.19 -65.93
C THR A 70 -19.15 38.15 -65.74
N LYS A 71 -18.78 38.89 -66.79
CA LYS A 71 -17.69 39.87 -66.70
C LYS A 71 -18.09 41.04 -65.82
N VAL A 72 -17.23 41.36 -64.85
CA VAL A 72 -17.42 42.50 -63.97
C VAL A 72 -16.94 43.77 -64.68
N LYS A 73 -17.80 44.78 -64.69
CA LYS A 73 -17.54 46.09 -65.30
C LYS A 73 -17.28 47.13 -64.22
N ASP A 74 -16.37 48.05 -64.50
CA ASP A 74 -16.14 49.24 -63.68
C ASP A 74 -17.32 50.23 -63.81
N LYS A 75 -17.33 51.29 -63.00
CA LYS A 75 -18.30 52.39 -62.96
C LYS A 75 -18.49 53.08 -64.32
N ASP A 76 -17.49 53.00 -65.21
CA ASP A 76 -17.52 53.51 -66.58
C ASP A 76 -17.94 52.46 -67.63
N GLY A 77 -18.43 51.28 -67.20
CA GLY A 77 -18.94 50.23 -68.09
C GLY A 77 -17.88 49.37 -68.78
N LYS A 78 -16.60 49.49 -68.39
CA LYS A 78 -15.46 48.76 -68.97
C LYS A 78 -15.10 47.51 -68.17
N ASP A 79 -14.74 46.44 -68.87
CA ASP A 79 -14.24 45.18 -68.32
C ASP A 79 -13.02 45.42 -67.37
N ILE A 80 -13.12 44.99 -66.12
CA ILE A 80 -12.03 45.11 -65.13
C ILE A 80 -10.96 44.05 -65.44
N LYS A 81 -9.76 44.48 -65.82
CA LYS A 81 -8.64 43.57 -66.09
C LYS A 81 -8.05 43.04 -64.80
N ILE A 82 -7.74 41.73 -64.76
CA ILE A 82 -7.11 41.10 -63.59
C ILE A 82 -5.72 41.70 -63.33
N LYS A 83 -4.97 42.00 -64.39
CA LYS A 83 -3.63 42.61 -64.32
C LYS A 83 -3.61 44.02 -63.69
N SER A 84 -4.73 44.74 -63.72
CA SER A 84 -4.84 46.09 -63.12
C SER A 84 -5.25 46.07 -61.65
N LEU A 85 -5.46 44.90 -61.05
CA LEU A 85 -5.82 44.79 -59.64
C LEU A 85 -4.60 45.03 -58.75
N THR A 86 -4.74 45.94 -57.78
CA THR A 86 -3.75 46.13 -56.72
C THR A 86 -3.93 45.04 -55.66
N VAL A 87 -2.90 44.22 -55.43
CA VAL A 87 -2.88 43.19 -54.38
C VAL A 87 -2.20 43.77 -53.13
N TYR A 88 -2.96 43.97 -52.06
CA TYR A 88 -2.42 44.45 -50.79
C TYR A 88 -1.72 43.32 -50.01
N PRO A 89 -0.60 43.60 -49.31
CA PRO A 89 0.07 42.61 -48.47
C PRO A 89 -0.84 42.12 -47.34
N PRO A 90 -0.65 40.88 -46.86
CA PRO A 90 -1.46 40.31 -45.80
C PRO A 90 -1.23 41.07 -44.50
N TYR A 91 -2.28 41.15 -43.66
CA TYR A 91 -2.23 41.85 -42.39
C TYR A 91 -1.95 40.86 -41.26
N THR A 92 -0.80 41.00 -40.60
CA THR A 92 -0.51 40.24 -39.38
C THR A 92 -1.02 41.01 -38.17
N PRO A 93 -2.08 40.54 -37.49
CA PRO A 93 -2.60 41.21 -36.30
C PRO A 93 -1.54 41.15 -35.19
N GLN A 94 -1.36 42.26 -34.49
CA GLN A 94 -0.53 42.31 -33.30
C GLN A 94 -1.43 42.48 -32.08
N VAL A 95 -1.40 41.50 -31.18
CA VAL A 95 -2.13 41.58 -29.91
C VAL A 95 -1.17 42.05 -28.83
N LYS A 96 -1.50 43.18 -28.20
CA LYS A 96 -0.64 43.77 -27.15
C LYS A 96 -0.74 43.04 -25.82
N ALA A 97 -1.95 42.58 -25.46
CA ALA A 97 -2.20 41.78 -24.27
C ALA A 97 -3.51 41.00 -24.45
N ILE A 98 -3.53 39.77 -23.95
CA ILE A 98 -4.75 38.97 -23.75
C ILE A 98 -4.80 38.69 -22.25
N SER A 99 -5.90 39.04 -21.61
CA SER A 99 -6.19 38.68 -20.22
C SER A 99 -7.43 37.82 -20.19
N LEU A 100 -7.36 36.71 -19.47
CA LEU A 100 -8.48 35.81 -19.24
C LEU A 100 -8.63 35.65 -17.73
N ASP A 101 -9.76 36.12 -17.20
CA ASP A 101 -10.17 35.84 -15.83
C ASP A 101 -11.25 34.76 -15.88
N TYR A 102 -11.09 33.74 -15.05
CA TYR A 102 -12.05 32.64 -14.95
C TYR A 102 -12.23 32.24 -13.50
N THR A 103 -13.47 31.95 -13.12
CA THR A 103 -13.85 31.39 -11.82
C THR A 103 -14.64 30.11 -12.07
N ALA A 104 -14.14 28.99 -11.56
CA ALA A 104 -14.89 27.74 -11.41
C ALA A 104 -15.26 27.54 -9.94
N SER A 105 -16.44 27.01 -9.70
CA SER A 105 -16.84 26.47 -8.40
C SER A 105 -17.67 25.22 -8.64
N GLU A 106 -17.44 24.20 -7.82
CA GLU A 106 -18.21 22.98 -7.84
C GLU A 106 -18.49 22.57 -6.39
N GLU A 107 -19.68 22.05 -6.16
CA GLU A 107 -20.11 21.53 -4.87
C GLU A 107 -20.19 20.01 -4.98
N ILE A 108 -19.43 19.32 -4.14
CA ILE A 108 -19.36 17.85 -4.13
C ILE A 108 -20.11 17.36 -2.89
N ASP A 109 -21.23 16.67 -3.11
CA ASP A 109 -21.98 16.02 -2.03
C ASP A 109 -21.36 14.66 -1.73
N LEU A 110 -20.74 14.53 -0.55
CA LEU A 110 -20.12 13.29 -0.11
C LEU A 110 -21.13 12.24 0.40
N GLN A 111 -22.38 12.61 0.66
CA GLN A 111 -23.40 11.71 1.23
C GLN A 111 -24.34 11.11 0.18
N ALA A 112 -24.39 11.68 -1.02
CA ALA A 112 -25.20 11.13 -2.11
C ALA A 112 -24.67 9.75 -2.52
N SER A 113 -25.58 8.76 -2.62
CA SER A 113 -25.24 7.43 -3.12
C SER A 113 -24.85 7.54 -4.59
N GLN A 114 -23.61 7.14 -4.93
CA GLN A 114 -23.06 7.29 -6.27
C GLN A 114 -23.97 6.68 -7.34
N SER A 115 -24.32 7.50 -8.33
CA SER A 115 -24.47 7.03 -9.70
C SER A 115 -23.09 7.05 -10.36
N GLU A 116 -22.80 6.16 -11.31
CA GLU A 116 -21.50 6.06 -12.01
C GLU A 116 -21.10 7.33 -12.82
N GLN A 117 -21.86 8.43 -12.72
CA GLN A 117 -21.74 9.62 -13.56
C GLN A 117 -21.48 10.92 -12.80
N GLU A 118 -20.91 10.87 -11.60
CA GLU A 118 -20.44 12.09 -10.93
C GLU A 118 -19.10 12.55 -11.54
N PRO A 119 -18.99 13.79 -12.06
CA PRO A 119 -17.81 14.27 -12.80
C PRO A 119 -16.60 14.56 -11.89
N SER A 120 -16.81 14.74 -10.58
CA SER A 120 -15.78 15.20 -9.65
C SER A 120 -15.62 14.28 -8.46
N LYS A 121 -14.37 13.85 -8.25
CA LYS A 121 -13.96 12.94 -7.17
C LYS A 121 -12.98 13.62 -6.24
N ILE A 122 -13.02 13.25 -4.96
CA ILE A 122 -12.04 13.69 -3.97
C ILE A 122 -11.16 12.51 -3.60
N PHE A 123 -9.86 12.62 -3.90
CA PHE A 123 -8.87 11.64 -3.48
C PHE A 123 -8.16 12.10 -2.21
N GLN A 124 -8.09 11.22 -1.22
CA GLN A 124 -7.32 11.45 0.00
C GLN A 124 -5.93 10.82 -0.14
N LEU A 125 -4.90 11.66 0.02
CA LEU A 125 -3.51 11.22 0.05
C LEU A 125 -3.17 10.58 1.40
N ASN A 126 -2.58 9.40 1.34
CA ASN A 126 -2.09 8.61 2.46
C ASN A 126 -0.55 8.43 2.33
N PRO A 127 0.16 8.03 3.40
CA PRO A 127 1.62 7.94 3.40
C PRO A 127 2.24 7.12 2.26
N PHE A 128 1.50 6.14 1.73
CA PHE A 128 2.01 5.20 0.72
C PHE A 128 1.20 5.20 -0.59
N GLY A 129 0.19 6.06 -0.71
CA GLY A 129 -0.74 5.99 -1.82
C GLY A 129 -1.92 6.94 -1.67
N TYR A 130 -2.98 6.71 -2.43
CA TYR A 130 -4.19 7.52 -2.41
C TYR A 130 -5.42 6.65 -2.64
N ALA A 131 -6.57 7.13 -2.21
CA ALA A 131 -7.84 6.49 -2.54
C ALA A 131 -8.96 7.53 -2.53
N ASP A 132 -10.03 7.22 -3.24
CA ASP A 132 -11.25 8.02 -3.22
C ASP A 132 -11.80 8.07 -1.78
N ILE A 133 -12.09 9.29 -1.30
CA ILE A 133 -12.57 9.54 0.06
C ILE A 133 -13.87 8.77 0.38
N GLN A 134 -14.68 8.49 -0.63
CA GLN A 134 -15.93 7.73 -0.51
C GLN A 134 -15.67 6.23 -0.36
N THR A 135 -14.60 5.71 -0.96
CA THR A 135 -14.19 4.29 -0.78
C THR A 135 -13.52 4.03 0.57
N LEU A 136 -12.86 5.05 1.14
CA LEU A 136 -12.15 4.96 2.41
C LEU A 136 -13.08 4.97 3.63
N ASN A 137 -14.18 5.72 3.57
CA ASN A 137 -15.03 5.99 4.73
C ASN A 137 -16.43 5.41 4.54
N GLN A 138 -16.61 4.14 4.90
CA GLN A 138 -17.91 3.45 4.82
C GLN A 138 -18.91 3.91 5.90
N ASP A 139 -18.44 4.62 6.94
CA ASP A 139 -19.25 5.08 8.07
C ASP A 139 -19.80 6.52 7.90
N ASN A 140 -19.80 7.07 6.68
CA ASN A 140 -20.20 8.45 6.36
C ASN A 140 -19.44 9.54 7.13
N GLN A 141 -18.27 9.23 7.70
CA GLN A 141 -17.37 10.19 8.34
C GLN A 141 -16.21 10.51 7.42
N TYR A 142 -16.27 11.68 6.77
CA TYR A 142 -15.26 12.10 5.82
C TYR A 142 -14.26 13.05 6.46
N TYR A 143 -12.99 12.67 6.45
CA TYR A 143 -11.89 13.50 6.92
C TYR A 143 -11.06 13.99 5.72
N LEU A 144 -10.69 15.27 5.70
CA LEU A 144 -9.83 15.80 4.63
C LEU A 144 -8.42 15.20 4.70
N LEU A 145 -7.93 14.98 5.92
CA LEU A 145 -6.63 14.35 6.19
C LEU A 145 -6.86 12.95 6.77
N PRO A 146 -5.96 11.98 6.50
CA PRO A 146 -6.02 10.67 7.12
C PRO A 146 -6.05 10.78 8.65
N ASN A 147 -7.02 10.10 9.27
CA ASN A 147 -7.18 10.07 10.71
C ASN A 147 -6.83 8.67 11.24
N TYR A 148 -5.60 8.51 11.74
CA TYR A 148 -5.13 7.26 12.32
C TYR A 148 -5.50 7.20 13.81
N GLN A 149 -6.35 6.25 14.18
CA GLN A 149 -6.73 6.02 15.57
C GLN A 149 -5.74 5.07 16.27
N GLU A 150 -4.96 4.35 15.48
CA GLU A 150 -4.01 3.35 15.93
C GLU A 150 -2.70 3.97 16.39
N GLN A 151 -2.25 3.61 17.59
CA GLN A 151 -0.95 4.03 18.11
C GLN A 151 0.21 3.34 17.40
N GLY A 152 0.00 2.09 16.94
CA GLY A 152 1.02 1.29 16.28
C GLY A 152 0.43 0.47 15.14
N THR A 153 1.13 0.43 14.00
CA THR A 153 0.71 -0.33 12.82
C THR A 153 1.90 -1.02 12.15
N LEU A 154 1.75 -2.30 11.85
CA LEU A 154 2.66 -3.09 11.02
C LEU A 154 1.96 -3.47 9.72
N TYR A 155 2.57 -3.14 8.58
CA TYR A 155 2.13 -3.54 7.24
C TYR A 155 3.03 -4.65 6.69
N ILE A 156 2.44 -5.73 6.19
CA ILE A 156 3.16 -6.87 5.60
C ILE A 156 2.64 -7.09 4.17
N GLY A 157 3.48 -6.84 3.18
CA GLY A 157 3.17 -7.07 1.77
C GLY A 157 3.65 -8.45 1.32
N ILE A 158 2.72 -9.30 0.88
CA ILE A 158 3.00 -10.66 0.41
C ILE A 158 2.90 -10.70 -1.12
N ARG A 159 4.00 -11.13 -1.75
CA ARG A 159 4.07 -11.33 -3.21
C ARG A 159 3.65 -12.76 -3.58
N ASN A 160 3.05 -12.92 -4.75
CA ASN A 160 2.70 -14.22 -5.34
C ASN A 160 1.77 -15.09 -4.46
N LEU A 161 0.99 -14.44 -3.59
CA LEU A 161 -0.08 -15.11 -2.87
C LEU A 161 -1.23 -15.37 -3.85
N GLN A 162 -1.94 -16.49 -3.72
CA GLN A 162 -3.09 -16.84 -4.55
C GLN A 162 -4.30 -17.10 -3.66
N PRO A 163 -5.03 -16.07 -3.22
CA PRO A 163 -6.20 -16.25 -2.38
C PRO A 163 -7.32 -17.06 -3.09
N PRO A 164 -8.07 -17.91 -2.38
CA PRO A 164 -7.92 -18.20 -0.95
C PRO A 164 -6.72 -19.11 -0.66
N GLN A 165 -5.89 -18.76 0.31
CA GLN A 165 -4.66 -19.51 0.64
C GLN A 165 -4.28 -19.41 2.11
N ASN A 166 -3.84 -20.52 2.69
CA ASN A 166 -3.27 -20.54 4.03
C ASN A 166 -1.79 -20.16 4.01
N ILE A 167 -1.40 -19.28 4.93
CA ILE A 167 -0.01 -18.90 5.15
C ILE A 167 0.40 -19.12 6.60
N SER A 168 1.69 -19.33 6.81
CA SER A 168 2.30 -19.39 8.13
C SER A 168 3.47 -18.43 8.22
N ILE A 169 3.45 -17.55 9.22
CA ILE A 169 4.43 -16.49 9.40
C ILE A 169 5.08 -16.65 10.77
N LEU A 170 6.39 -16.85 10.79
CA LEU A 170 7.20 -16.79 12.00
C LEU A 170 7.51 -15.32 12.32
N PHE A 171 7.14 -14.91 13.52
CA PHE A 171 7.58 -13.67 14.14
C PHE A 171 8.68 -14.01 15.13
N GLN A 172 9.88 -13.53 14.88
CA GLN A 172 10.99 -13.62 15.83
C GLN A 172 11.06 -12.30 16.59
N MET A 173 10.76 -12.36 17.89
CA MET A 173 10.75 -11.22 18.80
C MET A 173 12.04 -11.19 19.63
N ILE A 174 12.48 -10.00 20.05
CA ILE A 174 13.60 -9.82 20.98
C ILE A 174 13.04 -9.88 22.41
N PRO A 175 13.34 -10.94 23.20
CA PRO A 175 12.77 -11.06 24.53
C PRO A 175 13.21 -9.91 25.45
N GLY A 176 12.25 -9.29 26.14
CA GLY A 176 12.51 -8.28 27.16
C GLY A 176 12.83 -6.88 26.64
N SER A 177 12.71 -6.60 25.35
CA SER A 177 12.88 -5.23 24.83
C SER A 177 11.60 -4.38 24.86
N GLY A 178 10.43 -5.02 24.98
CA GLY A 178 9.17 -4.33 25.23
C GLY A 178 9.06 -3.80 26.65
N ASN A 179 8.25 -2.76 26.87
CA ASN A 179 8.00 -2.20 28.18
C ASN A 179 7.10 -3.12 29.03
N GLY A 180 7.72 -3.88 29.95
CA GLY A 180 7.02 -4.82 30.83
C GLY A 180 6.15 -4.20 31.93
N GLU A 181 6.13 -2.87 32.09
CA GLU A 181 5.20 -2.17 33.00
C GLU A 181 3.82 -1.95 32.37
N LEU A 182 3.72 -2.07 31.05
CA LEU A 182 2.49 -1.91 30.30
C LEU A 182 1.78 -3.25 30.11
N ILE A 183 0.46 -3.20 30.06
CA ILE A 183 -0.36 -4.37 29.69
C ILE A 183 -0.19 -4.61 28.18
N PRO A 184 0.17 -5.83 27.74
CA PRO A 184 0.25 -6.14 26.32
C PRO A 184 -1.07 -5.82 25.61
N PRO A 185 -1.05 -5.02 24.53
CA PRO A 185 -2.27 -4.61 23.84
C PRO A 185 -2.87 -5.75 23.01
N GLN A 186 -4.17 -5.63 22.73
CA GLN A 186 -4.82 -6.50 21.76
C GLN A 186 -4.41 -6.11 20.34
N ILE A 187 -3.97 -7.10 19.55
CA ILE A 187 -3.61 -6.90 18.15
C ILE A 187 -4.81 -7.18 17.27
N HIS A 188 -5.14 -6.22 16.40
CA HIS A 188 -6.17 -6.37 15.39
C HIS A 188 -5.56 -6.66 14.03
N TRP A 189 -5.87 -7.84 13.49
CA TRP A 189 -5.42 -8.26 12.17
C TRP A 189 -6.45 -7.90 11.11
N SER A 190 -5.97 -7.37 9.99
CA SER A 190 -6.76 -7.03 8.81
C SER A 190 -6.00 -7.34 7.52
N TYR A 191 -6.74 -7.48 6.42
CA TYR A 191 -6.20 -7.60 5.07
C TYR A 191 -6.80 -6.52 4.17
N LEU A 192 -6.09 -6.19 3.09
CA LEU A 192 -6.56 -5.19 2.14
C LEU A 192 -7.43 -5.83 1.06
N SER A 193 -8.59 -5.23 0.81
CA SER A 193 -9.52 -5.59 -0.27
C SER A 193 -9.93 -4.33 -1.01
N GLY A 194 -9.47 -4.19 -2.26
CA GLY A 194 -9.46 -2.90 -2.95
C GLY A 194 -8.71 -1.86 -2.13
N ASN A 195 -9.33 -0.71 -1.87
CA ASN A 195 -8.78 0.34 -1.01
C ASN A 195 -9.32 0.30 0.44
N SER A 196 -9.92 -0.82 0.87
CA SER A 196 -10.57 -0.96 2.18
C SER A 196 -9.92 -2.05 3.03
N TRP A 197 -9.64 -1.74 4.29
CA TRP A 197 -9.15 -2.70 5.28
C TRP A 197 -10.29 -3.54 5.84
N GLN A 198 -10.22 -4.85 5.63
CA GLN A 198 -11.18 -5.82 6.12
C GLN A 198 -10.58 -6.58 7.30
N LYS A 199 -11.33 -6.70 8.40
CA LYS A 199 -10.88 -7.47 9.58
C LYS A 199 -10.90 -8.96 9.26
N PHE A 200 -9.90 -9.68 9.76
CA PHE A 200 -9.95 -11.15 9.74
C PHE A 200 -11.05 -11.65 10.66
N GLN A 201 -11.78 -12.66 10.21
CA GLN A 201 -12.73 -13.40 11.04
C GLN A 201 -11.99 -14.37 11.96
N ASP A 202 -12.62 -14.77 13.07
CA ASP A 202 -12.05 -15.76 14.00
C ASP A 202 -11.74 -17.10 13.32
N THR A 203 -12.51 -17.47 12.29
CA THR A 203 -12.29 -18.67 11.47
C THR A 203 -11.11 -18.55 10.51
N GLU A 204 -10.71 -17.33 10.17
CA GLU A 204 -9.57 -17.04 9.29
C GLU A 204 -8.25 -16.96 10.09
N MET A 205 -8.33 -16.64 11.38
CA MET A 205 -7.23 -16.71 12.35
C MET A 205 -6.98 -18.16 12.81
N LEU A 206 -6.31 -18.96 11.98
CA LEU A 206 -6.16 -20.40 12.21
C LEU A 206 -5.39 -20.76 13.50
N SER A 207 -4.34 -20.01 13.83
CA SER A 207 -3.62 -20.16 15.09
C SER A 207 -2.65 -19.02 15.34
N ASP A 208 -2.47 -18.61 16.60
CA ASP A 208 -1.41 -17.72 17.04
C ASP A 208 -0.62 -18.37 18.18
N SER A 209 0.69 -18.57 17.98
CA SER A 209 1.60 -19.06 19.03
C SER A 209 2.55 -17.99 19.58
N THR A 210 2.33 -16.72 19.25
CA THR A 210 3.15 -15.57 19.65
C THR A 210 2.65 -14.88 20.91
N ASN A 211 1.50 -15.33 21.46
CA ASN A 211 0.86 -14.70 22.61
C ASN A 211 0.61 -13.20 22.36
N GLY A 212 0.07 -12.84 21.19
CA GLY A 212 -0.12 -11.44 20.80
C GLY A 212 1.20 -10.70 20.53
N LEU A 213 2.11 -11.33 19.77
CA LEU A 213 3.46 -10.83 19.45
C LEU A 213 4.35 -10.52 20.67
N VAL A 214 4.01 -11.02 21.86
CA VAL A 214 4.88 -10.91 23.05
C VAL A 214 6.05 -11.89 22.94
N ASP A 215 5.79 -13.08 22.41
CA ASP A 215 6.77 -14.16 22.27
C ASP A 215 7.07 -14.46 20.80
N SER A 216 8.25 -15.01 20.55
CA SER A 216 8.56 -15.56 19.23
C SER A 216 7.65 -16.76 18.94
N GLY A 217 7.03 -16.77 17.76
CA GLY A 217 6.01 -17.76 17.45
C GLY A 217 5.54 -17.70 16.00
N ILE A 218 4.66 -18.63 15.64
CA ILE A 218 4.09 -18.71 14.29
C ILE A 218 2.61 -18.31 14.36
N ILE A 219 2.23 -17.38 13.50
CA ILE A 219 0.83 -17.05 13.22
C ILE A 219 0.44 -17.73 11.92
N ARG A 220 -0.70 -18.40 11.90
CA ARG A 220 -1.28 -19.04 10.72
C ARG A 220 -2.59 -18.35 10.37
N LEU A 221 -2.69 -17.93 9.12
CA LEU A 221 -3.83 -17.17 8.59
C LEU A 221 -4.39 -17.90 7.37
N SER A 222 -5.70 -17.96 7.26
CA SER A 222 -6.40 -18.31 6.03
C SER A 222 -6.75 -17.01 5.31
N ILE A 223 -6.04 -16.70 4.23
CA ILE A 223 -6.29 -15.49 3.47
C ILE A 223 -7.52 -15.71 2.59
N PRO A 224 -8.57 -14.88 2.70
CA PRO A 224 -9.80 -15.05 1.94
C PRO A 224 -9.64 -14.59 0.48
N ASP A 225 -10.51 -15.10 -0.39
CA ASP A 225 -10.61 -14.76 -1.81
C ASP A 225 -10.78 -13.25 -2.09
N LYS A 226 -11.39 -12.53 -1.15
CA LYS A 226 -11.58 -11.07 -1.21
C LYS A 226 -10.27 -10.27 -1.10
N ALA A 227 -9.16 -10.86 -0.67
CA ALA A 227 -7.89 -10.15 -0.55
C ALA A 227 -7.33 -9.84 -1.95
N THR A 228 -7.30 -8.56 -2.34
CA THR A 228 -6.87 -8.15 -3.68
C THR A 228 -5.39 -7.74 -3.70
N SER A 229 -4.78 -7.77 -4.88
CA SER A 229 -3.42 -7.26 -5.12
C SER A 229 -3.40 -5.91 -5.85
N GLN A 230 -4.55 -5.48 -6.39
CA GLN A 230 -4.72 -4.21 -7.09
C GLN A 230 -5.44 -3.23 -6.16
N HIS A 231 -4.79 -2.10 -5.92
CA HIS A 231 -5.24 -1.01 -5.04
C HIS A 231 -4.28 0.17 -5.21
N ASN A 232 -4.72 1.35 -4.75
CA ASN A 232 -3.96 2.60 -4.84
C ASN A 232 -3.51 3.09 -3.46
N LEU A 233 -3.98 2.46 -2.37
CA LEU A 233 -3.67 2.86 -0.99
C LEU A 233 -2.24 2.48 -0.56
N LEU A 234 -1.71 1.40 -1.11
CA LEU A 234 -0.38 0.86 -0.87
C LEU A 234 0.25 0.46 -2.20
N PRO A 235 1.56 0.12 -2.25
CA PRO A 235 2.17 -0.39 -3.48
C PRO A 235 1.40 -1.59 -4.05
N SER A 236 0.87 -1.41 -5.26
CA SER A 236 0.10 -2.42 -5.99
C SER A 236 0.98 -3.62 -6.38
N GLY A 237 0.34 -4.76 -6.68
CA GLY A 237 0.99 -6.03 -7.02
C GLY A 237 1.35 -6.90 -5.81
N LEU A 238 0.97 -6.48 -4.61
CA LEU A 238 1.15 -7.21 -3.35
C LEU A 238 -0.19 -7.36 -2.63
N HIS A 239 -0.36 -8.47 -1.92
CA HIS A 239 -1.44 -8.66 -0.96
C HIS A 239 -0.98 -8.13 0.39
N TRP A 240 -1.70 -7.16 0.94
CA TRP A 240 -1.31 -6.51 2.19
C TRP A 240 -2.08 -7.05 3.37
N LEU A 241 -1.33 -7.39 4.41
CA LEU A 241 -1.81 -7.66 5.75
C LEU A 241 -1.42 -6.51 6.65
N ARG A 242 -2.22 -6.29 7.69
CA ARG A 242 -1.99 -5.23 8.66
C ARG A 242 -2.31 -5.72 10.06
N ALA A 243 -1.39 -5.48 10.98
CA ALA A 243 -1.59 -5.65 12.42
C ALA A 243 -1.58 -4.27 13.09
N THR A 244 -2.62 -3.96 13.86
CA THR A 244 -2.76 -2.67 14.54
C THR A 244 -2.99 -2.82 16.03
N VAL A 245 -2.57 -1.80 16.77
CA VAL A 245 -2.88 -1.60 18.18
C VAL A 245 -3.29 -0.15 18.44
N THR A 246 -4.27 0.04 19.31
CA THR A 246 -4.81 1.37 19.66
C THR A 246 -4.11 2.00 20.86
N GLU A 247 -3.43 1.19 21.68
CA GLU A 247 -2.76 1.62 22.90
C GLU A 247 -1.57 0.70 23.23
N ASN A 248 -0.77 1.11 24.21
CA ASN A 248 0.37 0.36 24.75
C ASN A 248 1.30 -0.29 23.70
N ALA A 249 1.50 0.35 22.55
CA ALA A 249 2.35 -0.19 21.48
C ALA A 249 3.78 -0.47 21.96
N ALA A 250 4.27 0.32 22.92
CA ALA A 250 5.58 0.13 23.54
C ALA A 250 5.70 -1.15 24.41
N ALA A 251 4.60 -1.82 24.73
CA ALA A 251 4.62 -3.12 25.42
C ALA A 251 5.04 -4.27 24.48
N ILE A 252 4.85 -4.10 23.17
CA ILE A 252 5.24 -5.08 22.16
C ILE A 252 6.78 -5.06 22.05
N PRO A 253 7.46 -6.20 22.16
CA PRO A 253 8.90 -6.25 21.98
C PRO A 253 9.33 -5.91 20.55
N ASP A 254 10.60 -5.57 20.39
CA ASP A 254 11.17 -5.34 19.07
C ASP A 254 11.10 -6.61 18.23
N THR A 255 10.71 -6.46 16.98
CA THR A 255 10.70 -7.56 16.01
C THR A 255 12.10 -7.71 15.43
N LEU A 256 12.72 -8.87 15.63
CA LEU A 256 14.02 -9.20 15.05
C LEU A 256 13.90 -9.60 13.58
N ASP A 257 12.90 -10.40 13.25
CA ASP A 257 12.70 -10.94 11.89
C ASP A 257 11.26 -11.43 11.69
N ILE A 258 10.84 -11.46 10.43
CA ILE A 258 9.55 -12.02 9.99
C ILE A 258 9.82 -12.95 8.80
N LYS A 259 9.44 -14.22 8.92
CA LYS A 259 9.65 -15.23 7.86
C LYS A 259 8.33 -15.91 7.49
N THR A 260 8.06 -16.01 6.20
CA THR A 260 6.90 -16.74 5.67
C THR A 260 7.18 -18.23 5.50
N GLN A 261 6.13 -19.03 5.32
CA GLN A 261 6.16 -20.48 5.12
C GLN A 261 6.85 -21.24 6.26
N ALA A 262 6.75 -20.73 7.49
CA ALA A 262 7.38 -21.31 8.66
C ALA A 262 6.56 -22.45 9.25
N VAL A 263 7.24 -23.48 9.76
CA VAL A 263 6.65 -24.61 10.50
C VAL A 263 7.51 -24.98 11.70
N ARG A 264 6.89 -25.57 12.72
CA ARG A 264 7.61 -26.08 13.90
C ARG A 264 8.02 -27.53 13.68
N ALA A 265 9.31 -27.82 13.79
CA ALA A 265 9.84 -29.17 13.83
C ALA A 265 10.18 -29.57 15.27
N THR A 266 9.89 -30.82 15.64
CA THR A 266 10.22 -31.39 16.95
C THR A 266 11.21 -32.53 16.78
N PHE A 267 12.11 -32.67 17.75
CA PHE A 267 13.08 -33.76 17.76
C PHE A 267 12.37 -35.11 17.98
N VAL A 268 12.69 -36.10 17.16
CA VAL A 268 12.23 -37.48 17.30
C VAL A 268 13.42 -38.35 17.72
N ASN A 269 13.32 -38.99 18.88
CA ASN A 269 14.39 -39.85 19.38
C ASN A 269 14.39 -41.22 18.65
N GLN A 270 15.51 -41.55 18.02
CA GLN A 270 15.73 -42.83 17.32
C GLN A 270 16.85 -43.66 17.98
N GLY A 271 17.00 -43.54 19.31
CA GLY A 271 18.14 -44.11 20.04
C GLY A 271 19.37 -43.20 20.03
N ASN A 272 19.17 -41.90 19.84
CA ASN A 272 20.24 -40.90 19.79
C ASN A 272 20.87 -40.71 21.17
N ALA A 273 22.19 -40.43 21.21
CA ALA A 273 22.90 -40.13 22.45
C ALA A 273 22.27 -38.91 23.16
N ALA A 274 22.01 -39.00 24.46
CA ALA A 274 21.28 -37.97 25.21
C ALA A 274 22.06 -36.66 25.40
N ASP A 275 23.38 -36.69 25.23
CA ASP A 275 24.28 -35.57 25.55
C ASP A 275 23.99 -34.32 24.69
N HIS A 276 23.48 -34.50 23.47
CA HIS A 276 23.15 -33.40 22.58
C HIS A 276 21.98 -32.54 23.11
N LEU A 277 21.12 -33.06 24.00
CA LEU A 277 19.99 -32.31 24.56
C LEU A 277 20.41 -31.21 25.55
N SER A 278 21.67 -31.26 26.01
CA SER A 278 22.23 -30.25 26.92
C SER A 278 22.61 -28.95 26.19
N LYS A 279 22.79 -29.00 24.87
CA LYS A 279 23.15 -27.85 24.05
C LYS A 279 22.09 -27.65 22.96
N PRO A 280 21.60 -26.43 22.76
CA PRO A 280 20.69 -26.18 21.65
C PRO A 280 21.41 -26.48 20.33
N LEU A 281 20.71 -27.10 19.38
CA LEU A 281 21.17 -27.24 18.00
C LEU A 281 21.41 -25.85 17.44
N ALA A 282 22.61 -25.60 16.92
CA ALA A 282 22.99 -24.30 16.38
C ALA A 282 22.08 -23.90 15.22
N ALA A 283 21.92 -22.59 15.00
CA ALA A 283 21.29 -22.06 13.80
C ALA A 283 21.92 -22.63 12.52
N ASN A 284 21.09 -22.78 11.48
CA ASN A 284 21.44 -23.28 10.16
C ASN A 284 21.99 -24.72 10.12
N SER A 285 21.74 -25.51 11.16
CA SER A 285 22.16 -26.92 11.20
C SER A 285 21.29 -27.81 10.32
N ILE A 286 19.98 -27.56 10.27
CA ILE A 286 19.06 -28.31 9.40
C ILE A 286 19.08 -27.70 8.00
N GLN A 287 19.56 -28.49 7.02
CA GLN A 287 19.72 -28.05 5.62
C GLN A 287 18.82 -28.82 4.63
N GLY A 288 18.05 -29.81 5.10
CA GLY A 288 17.20 -30.59 4.22
C GLY A 288 16.44 -31.70 4.94
N PHE A 289 15.59 -32.38 4.18
CA PHE A 289 14.80 -33.52 4.65
C PHE A 289 15.55 -34.84 4.55
N VAL A 290 15.16 -35.80 5.38
CA VAL A 290 15.59 -37.21 5.25
C VAL A 290 15.09 -37.78 3.92
N THR A 291 13.80 -37.60 3.63
CA THR A 291 13.19 -37.92 2.33
C THR A 291 12.88 -36.61 1.63
N ARG A 292 13.51 -36.36 0.48
CA ARG A 292 13.31 -35.12 -0.28
C ARG A 292 11.89 -35.05 -0.85
N ASP A 293 11.27 -33.88 -0.71
CA ASP A 293 10.03 -33.52 -1.39
C ASP A 293 10.37 -32.60 -2.58
N PRO A 294 10.09 -33.00 -3.84
CA PRO A 294 10.39 -32.17 -5.01
C PRO A 294 9.61 -30.85 -5.06
N ALA A 295 8.51 -30.72 -4.30
CA ALA A 295 7.77 -29.46 -4.20
C ALA A 295 8.47 -28.44 -3.29
N ILE A 296 9.45 -28.85 -2.48
CA ILE A 296 10.17 -27.99 -1.55
C ILE A 296 11.59 -27.75 -2.05
N ASN A 297 11.86 -26.53 -2.51
CA ASN A 297 13.17 -26.16 -3.03
C ASN A 297 14.26 -26.15 -1.94
N THR A 298 13.97 -25.53 -0.79
CA THR A 298 14.95 -25.32 0.28
C THR A 298 14.31 -25.36 1.66
N VAL A 299 15.07 -25.81 2.66
CA VAL A 299 14.71 -25.75 4.08
C VAL A 299 15.84 -25.05 4.84
N GLN A 300 15.47 -24.19 5.78
CA GLN A 300 16.42 -23.47 6.63
C GLN A 300 15.90 -23.43 8.07
N GLN A 301 16.82 -23.49 9.02
CA GLN A 301 16.57 -23.33 10.45
C GLN A 301 17.33 -22.09 10.95
N PRO A 302 16.80 -20.87 10.79
CA PRO A 302 17.55 -19.64 11.05
C PRO A 302 17.93 -19.42 12.51
N TYR A 303 17.25 -20.08 13.46
CA TYR A 303 17.48 -19.93 14.90
C TYR A 303 17.80 -21.25 15.57
N SER A 304 18.52 -21.18 16.68
CA SER A 304 18.88 -22.36 17.47
C SER A 304 17.64 -23.09 18.01
N SER A 305 17.72 -24.41 18.18
CA SER A 305 16.63 -25.16 18.80
C SER A 305 16.44 -24.76 20.26
N PHE A 306 15.27 -24.97 20.82
CA PHE A 306 14.95 -24.68 22.22
C PHE A 306 14.21 -25.83 22.89
N GLY A 307 14.08 -25.77 24.21
CA GLY A 307 13.27 -26.71 24.99
C GLY A 307 13.88 -28.11 25.23
N GLY A 308 15.09 -28.37 24.73
CA GLY A 308 15.82 -29.61 25.00
C GLY A 308 16.15 -29.75 26.49
N LYS A 309 15.85 -30.90 27.08
CA LYS A 309 16.25 -31.27 28.44
C LYS A 309 16.89 -32.67 28.41
N PRO A 310 18.12 -32.84 28.94
CA PRO A 310 18.71 -34.16 29.06
C PRO A 310 17.91 -35.02 30.04
N LYS A 311 18.11 -36.34 29.97
CA LYS A 311 17.56 -37.26 30.96
C LYS A 311 18.07 -36.85 32.35
N GLU A 312 17.16 -36.78 33.31
CA GLU A 312 17.48 -36.46 34.70
C GLU A 312 18.49 -37.48 35.26
N ASP A 313 19.59 -37.00 35.85
CA ASP A 313 20.57 -37.84 36.53
C ASP A 313 20.15 -38.13 37.99
N ASN A 314 20.78 -39.12 38.63
CA ASN A 314 20.42 -39.52 40.00
C ASN A 314 20.57 -38.38 41.02
N ARG A 315 21.59 -37.52 40.87
CA ARG A 315 21.83 -36.42 41.80
C ARG A 315 20.76 -35.34 41.65
N ALA A 316 20.44 -34.95 40.42
CA ALA A 316 19.37 -34.03 40.07
C ALA A 316 18.01 -34.55 40.56
N PHE A 317 17.74 -35.84 40.35
CA PHE A 317 16.54 -36.51 40.87
C PHE A 317 16.46 -36.42 42.40
N THR A 318 17.53 -36.79 43.12
CA THR A 318 17.54 -36.70 44.59
C THR A 318 17.34 -35.27 45.07
N MET A 319 18.00 -34.28 44.44
CA MET A 319 17.80 -32.87 44.77
C MET A 319 16.35 -32.44 44.55
N ARG A 320 15.77 -32.70 43.38
CA ARG A 320 14.38 -32.35 43.07
C ARG A 320 13.39 -32.99 44.03
N VAL A 321 13.59 -34.26 44.40
CA VAL A 321 12.74 -34.94 45.39
C VAL A 321 12.89 -34.33 46.78
N SER A 322 14.12 -34.05 47.23
CA SER A 322 14.36 -33.39 48.52
C SER A 322 13.76 -31.99 48.58
N GLU A 323 13.91 -31.19 47.52
CA GLU A 323 13.30 -29.87 47.40
C GLU A 323 11.77 -29.99 47.43
N ARG A 324 11.18 -30.88 46.62
CA ARG A 324 9.74 -31.12 46.56
C ARG A 324 9.13 -31.59 47.87
N LEU A 325 9.83 -32.42 48.63
CA LEU A 325 9.37 -32.85 49.96
C LEU A 325 9.38 -31.70 50.98
N ARG A 326 10.30 -30.75 50.83
CA ARG A 326 10.39 -29.57 51.69
C ARG A 326 9.28 -28.56 51.37
N HIS A 327 9.19 -28.10 50.12
CA HIS A 327 8.18 -27.10 49.74
C HIS A 327 6.78 -27.69 49.55
N LYS A 328 6.64 -29.02 49.38
CA LYS A 328 5.36 -29.73 49.19
C LYS A 328 4.51 -29.13 48.06
N GLN A 329 5.16 -28.65 47.01
CA GLN A 329 4.54 -27.92 45.90
C GLN A 329 3.79 -26.64 46.32
N ARG A 330 4.19 -25.99 47.42
CA ARG A 330 3.56 -24.76 47.93
C ARG A 330 4.60 -23.66 48.11
N ALA A 331 4.31 -22.46 47.62
CA ALA A 331 5.16 -21.29 47.77
C ALA A 331 4.79 -20.53 49.05
N ILE A 332 5.37 -20.94 50.19
CA ILE A 332 5.06 -20.36 51.50
C ILE A 332 6.17 -19.41 51.95
N THR A 333 7.42 -19.88 51.88
CA THR A 333 8.60 -19.11 52.25
C THR A 333 9.31 -18.55 51.02
N ALA A 334 10.14 -17.52 51.20
CA ALA A 334 10.98 -16.97 50.14
C ALA A 334 11.81 -18.03 49.40
N TRP A 335 12.32 -19.04 50.13
CA TRP A 335 13.06 -20.15 49.53
C TRP A 335 12.18 -21.03 48.64
N ASP A 336 10.92 -21.26 49.02
CA ASP A 336 10.00 -22.07 48.21
C ASP A 336 9.70 -21.38 46.88
N TYR A 337 9.49 -20.05 46.89
CA TYR A 337 9.37 -19.25 45.67
C TYR A 337 10.60 -19.37 44.78
N GLU A 338 11.80 -19.14 45.33
CA GLU A 338 13.06 -19.22 44.58
C GLU A 338 13.21 -20.59 43.90
N ARG A 339 12.90 -21.69 44.61
CA ARG A 339 13.08 -23.06 44.09
C ARG A 339 12.01 -23.48 43.11
N LEU A 340 10.75 -23.16 43.38
CA LEU A 340 9.66 -23.46 42.46
C LEU A 340 9.86 -22.75 41.11
N VAL A 341 10.31 -21.49 41.14
CA VAL A 341 10.61 -20.74 39.91
C VAL A 341 11.79 -21.36 39.17
N LEU A 342 12.89 -21.69 39.85
CA LEU A 342 14.05 -22.34 39.22
C LEU A 342 13.72 -23.74 38.66
N GLU A 343 12.86 -24.51 39.32
CA GLU A 343 12.41 -25.82 38.84
C GLU A 343 11.54 -25.70 37.58
N HIS A 344 10.60 -24.74 37.57
CA HIS A 344 9.65 -24.58 36.46
C HIS A 344 10.26 -23.93 35.21
N PHE A 345 11.23 -23.02 35.40
CA PHE A 345 11.82 -22.22 34.32
C PHE A 345 13.34 -22.41 34.25
N PRO A 346 13.83 -23.46 33.56
CA PRO A 346 15.26 -23.76 33.43
C PRO A 346 16.10 -22.67 32.76
N GLN A 347 15.45 -21.78 32.01
CA GLN A 347 16.06 -20.60 31.39
C GLN A 347 16.47 -19.53 32.42
N ILE A 348 16.02 -19.65 33.68
CA ILE A 348 16.41 -18.74 34.75
C ILE A 348 17.72 -19.21 35.36
N TYR A 349 18.68 -18.29 35.48
CA TYR A 349 19.96 -18.55 36.14
C TYR A 349 19.84 -18.42 37.66
N LYS A 350 19.19 -17.35 38.12
CA LYS A 350 19.11 -17.01 39.54
C LYS A 350 17.78 -16.35 39.85
N VAL A 351 17.20 -16.73 40.99
CA VAL A 351 16.00 -16.09 41.56
C VAL A 351 16.36 -15.56 42.93
N LYS A 352 15.88 -14.36 43.26
CA LYS A 352 16.01 -13.80 44.59
C LYS A 352 14.68 -13.19 45.02
N CYS A 353 14.13 -13.69 46.12
CA CYS A 353 12.99 -13.04 46.77
C CYS A 353 13.50 -11.90 47.65
N ILE A 354 12.92 -10.71 47.45
CA ILE A 354 13.10 -9.55 48.31
C ILE A 354 11.83 -9.39 49.13
N THR A 355 11.98 -9.58 50.44
CA THR A 355 10.91 -9.31 51.39
C THR A 355 10.93 -7.83 51.76
N THR A 356 9.99 -7.05 51.23
CA THR A 356 9.76 -5.66 51.63
C THR A 356 8.79 -5.59 52.82
N VAL A 357 8.77 -4.47 53.55
CA VAL A 357 7.86 -4.24 54.71
C VAL A 357 6.38 -4.14 54.29
N THR A 358 6.12 -3.91 53.01
CA THR A 358 4.80 -3.95 52.39
C THR A 358 4.32 -5.39 52.16
N LEU A 359 3.00 -5.61 52.14
CA LEU A 359 2.35 -6.91 51.88
C LEU A 359 2.64 -7.52 50.48
N ALA A 360 3.51 -6.90 49.69
CA ALA A 360 3.94 -7.38 48.38
C ALA A 360 5.29 -8.10 48.50
N THR A 361 5.40 -9.28 47.91
CA THR A 361 6.67 -10.00 47.76
C THR A 361 7.20 -9.78 46.35
N THR A 362 8.36 -9.14 46.23
CA THR A 362 9.01 -8.89 44.93
C THR A 362 10.02 -10.01 44.64
N ILE A 363 9.93 -10.62 43.45
CA ILE A 363 10.84 -11.68 43.01
C ILE A 363 11.70 -11.11 41.88
N LEU A 364 13.01 -11.03 42.10
CA LEU A 364 13.97 -10.71 41.05
C LEU A 364 14.40 -12.00 40.36
N VAL A 365 14.28 -12.02 39.04
CA VAL A 365 14.63 -13.14 38.17
C VAL A 365 15.75 -12.71 37.24
N MET A 366 16.82 -13.49 37.17
CA MET A 366 17.94 -13.27 36.26
C MET A 366 17.99 -14.42 35.24
N PRO A 367 17.77 -14.15 33.94
CA PRO A 367 17.82 -15.17 32.89
C PRO A 367 19.26 -15.68 32.66
N ARG A 368 19.38 -16.86 32.03
CA ARG A 368 20.66 -17.50 31.65
C ARG A 368 21.28 -16.91 30.40
#